data_AF-A0A1S4CGR6-F1
#
_entry.id   AF-A0A1S4CGR6-F1
#
_cell.length_a   1.000
_cell.length_b   1.000
_cell.length_c   1.000
_cell.angle_alpha   90.00
_cell.angle_beta   90.00
_cell.angle_gamma   90.00
#
_symmetry.space_group_name_H-M   'P 1'
#
loop_
_entity.id
_entity.type
_entity.pdbx_description
1 polymer ?
#
loop_
_entity_poly.entity_id
_entity_poly.type
_entity_poly.pdbx_seq_one_letter_code
_entity_poly.pdbx_strand_id
1 'polypeptide(L)'
;MTIAEALSVIPAAVLRNLSDKLYEKRKNAALELEGIIKQLTGAGDHDKITSVINLLTQEYTYSPQAHNRKGGLIGLAAVTVGLTSEAAQHLEVGRLP
;
A
#
# COMPACT_ATOMS: atom_id res chain seq x y z
N MET A 1 -7.16 14.84 8.95
CA MET A 1 -6.04 14.16 8.29
C MET A 1 -6.24 14.26 6.78
N THR A 2 -5.27 14.78 6.04
CA THR A 2 -5.46 15.26 4.65
C THR A 2 -4.89 14.28 3.63
N ILE A 3 -5.60 14.11 2.50
CA ILE A 3 -5.14 13.31 1.35
C ILE A 3 -3.78 13.83 0.82
N ALA A 4 -3.47 15.12 1.02
CA ALA A 4 -2.21 15.74 0.66
C ALA A 4 -0.99 15.04 1.29
N GLU A 5 -1.10 14.57 2.54
CA GLU A 5 -0.03 13.83 3.22
C GLU A 5 0.28 12.52 2.49
N ALA A 6 -0.75 11.79 2.06
CA ALA A 6 -0.60 10.55 1.28
C ALA A 6 0.06 10.80 -0.08
N LEU A 7 -0.26 11.91 -0.75
CA LEU A 7 0.33 12.30 -2.03
C LEU A 7 1.80 12.73 -1.91
N SER A 8 2.24 13.16 -0.72
CA SER A 8 3.65 13.50 -0.47
C SER A 8 4.54 12.27 -0.31
N VAL A 9 3.98 11.13 0.12
CA VAL A 9 4.72 9.89 0.36
C VAL A 9 4.59 8.87 -0.77
N ILE A 10 3.48 8.87 -1.51
CA ILE A 10 3.30 7.95 -2.63
C ILE A 10 3.65 8.65 -3.95
N PRO A 11 4.60 8.12 -4.74
CA PRO A 11 4.85 8.62 -6.08
C PRO A 11 3.60 8.57 -6.96
N ALA A 12 3.34 9.65 -7.72
CA ALA A 12 2.18 9.71 -8.62
C ALA A 12 2.15 8.55 -9.65
N ALA A 13 3.33 8.02 -10.01
CA ALA A 13 3.45 6.85 -10.88
C ALA A 13 2.83 5.58 -10.26
N VAL A 14 3.03 5.35 -8.96
CA VAL A 14 2.46 4.22 -8.22
C VAL A 14 0.94 4.30 -8.23
N LEU A 15 0.39 5.47 -7.88
CA LEU A 15 -1.06 5.72 -7.87
C LEU A 15 -1.68 5.48 -9.26
N ARG A 16 -1.05 5.98 -10.31
CA ARG A 16 -1.50 5.76 -11.69
C ARG A 16 -1.44 4.27 -12.07
N ASN A 17 -0.36 3.59 -11.71
CA ASN A 17 -0.14 2.19 -12.09
C ASN A 17 -1.06 1.23 -11.33
N LEU A 18 -1.49 1.56 -10.10
CA LEU A 18 -2.51 0.80 -9.36
C LEU A 18 -3.82 0.70 -10.16
N SER A 19 -4.17 1.72 -10.92
CA SER A 19 -5.36 1.75 -11.78
C SER A 19 -5.10 1.34 -13.23
N ASP A 20 -3.90 0.86 -13.58
CA ASP A 20 -3.59 0.51 -14.97
C ASP A 20 -4.47 -0.65 -15.46
N LYS A 21 -4.70 -0.78 -16.77
CA LYS A 21 -5.47 -1.89 -17.34
C LYS A 21 -4.75 -3.23 -17.14
N LEU A 22 -3.42 -3.23 -17.21
CA LEU A 22 -2.56 -4.40 -17.08
C LEU A 22 -2.41 -4.81 -15.61
N TYR A 23 -2.70 -6.07 -15.32
CA TYR A 23 -2.58 -6.63 -13.96
C TYR A 23 -1.15 -6.55 -13.43
N GLU A 24 -0.15 -6.89 -14.24
CA GLU A 24 1.27 -6.84 -13.85
C GLU A 24 1.71 -5.45 -13.37
N LYS A 25 1.21 -4.38 -14.00
CA LYS A 25 1.50 -3.02 -13.55
C LYS A 25 0.85 -2.70 -12.21
N ARG A 26 -0.37 -3.18 -11.97
CA ARG A 26 -1.03 -3.03 -10.64
C ARG A 26 -0.24 -3.77 -9.56
N LYS A 27 0.24 -4.97 -9.87
CA LYS A 27 1.05 -5.78 -8.95
C LYS A 27 2.36 -5.08 -8.62
N ASN A 28 3.08 -4.58 -9.62
CA ASN A 28 4.34 -3.87 -9.38
C ASN A 28 4.14 -2.58 -8.56
N ALA A 29 3.08 -1.83 -8.83
CA ALA A 29 2.74 -0.65 -8.05
C ALA A 29 2.39 -0.99 -6.60
N ALA A 30 1.70 -2.11 -6.37
CA ALA A 30 1.37 -2.59 -5.03
C ALA A 30 2.62 -3.01 -4.24
N LEU A 31 3.60 -3.66 -4.88
CA LEU A 31 4.88 -4.00 -4.25
C LEU A 31 5.67 -2.74 -3.86
N GLU A 32 5.67 -1.72 -4.72
CA GLU A 32 6.31 -0.44 -4.40
C GLU A 32 5.60 0.26 -3.23
N LEU A 33 4.26 0.26 -3.23
CA LEU A 33 3.45 0.76 -2.12
C LEU A 33 3.73 0.02 -0.81
N GLU A 34 3.84 -1.31 -0.83
CA GLU A 34 4.20 -2.12 0.34
C GLU A 34 5.55 -1.65 0.92
N GLY A 35 6.55 -1.43 0.07
CA GLY A 35 7.86 -0.92 0.48
C GLY A 35 7.78 0.43 1.19
N ILE A 36 6.97 1.36 0.66
CA ILE A 36 6.73 2.67 1.29
C ILE A 36 6.08 2.50 2.66
N ILE A 37 5.07 1.64 2.79
CA ILE A 37 4.39 1.40 4.06
C ILE A 37 5.33 0.77 5.08
N LYS A 38 6.20 -0.16 4.67
CA LYS A 38 7.24 -0.73 5.54
C LYS A 38 8.17 0.35 6.10
N GLN A 39 8.61 1.28 5.25
CA GLN A 39 9.45 2.39 5.67
C GLN A 39 8.73 3.32 6.65
N LEU A 40 7.49 3.69 6.37
CA LEU A 40 6.67 4.52 7.26
C LEU A 40 6.39 3.82 8.61
N THR A 41 6.17 2.50 8.58
CA THR A 41 5.95 1.70 9.79
C THR A 41 7.22 1.66 10.65
N GLY A 42 8.39 1.44 10.04
CA GLY A 42 9.67 1.50 10.74
C GLY A 42 10.03 2.88 11.28
N ALA A 43 9.53 3.95 10.65
CA ALA A 43 9.68 5.33 11.11
C ALA A 43 8.66 5.76 12.17
N GLY A 44 7.62 4.95 12.44
CA GLY A 44 6.51 5.33 13.34
C GLY A 44 5.55 6.37 12.75
N ASP A 45 5.58 6.61 11.44
CA ASP A 45 4.77 7.61 10.73
C ASP A 45 3.32 7.11 10.51
N HIS A 46 2.64 6.68 11.58
CA HIS A 46 1.30 6.10 11.52
C HIS A 46 0.25 7.05 10.95
N ASP A 47 0.45 8.36 11.08
CA ASP A 47 -0.42 9.38 10.49
C ASP A 47 -0.40 9.35 8.96
N LYS A 48 0.78 9.18 8.36
CA LYS A 48 0.92 9.10 6.90
C LYS A 48 0.32 7.81 6.38
N ILE A 49 0.51 6.70 7.09
CA ILE A 49 -0.13 5.41 6.76
C ILE A 49 -1.65 5.55 6.78
N THR A 50 -2.22 6.15 7.81
CA THR A 50 -3.66 6.38 7.90
C THR A 50 -4.16 7.26 6.76
N SER A 51 -3.38 8.28 6.37
CA SER A 51 -3.67 9.11 5.20
C SER A 51 -3.69 8.30 3.90
N VAL A 52 -2.75 7.36 3.72
CA VAL A 52 -2.71 6.45 2.56
C VAL A 52 -3.92 5.52 2.52
N ILE A 53 -4.31 4.93 3.65
CA ILE A 53 -5.50 4.07 3.74
C ILE A 53 -6.74 4.85 3.35
N ASN A 54 -6.88 6.09 3.85
CA ASN A 54 -8.00 6.96 3.51
C ASN A 54 -8.03 7.30 2.01
N LEU A 55 -6.88 7.65 1.42
CA LEU A 55 -6.76 7.90 -0.02
C LEU A 55 -7.21 6.68 -0.84
N LEU A 56 -6.71 5.48 -0.54
CA LEU A 56 -7.09 4.27 -1.26
C LEU A 56 -8.57 3.93 -1.07
N THR A 57 -9.10 4.15 0.12
CA THR A 57 -10.51 3.88 0.40
C THR A 57 -11.41 4.84 -0.40
N GLN A 58 -11.17 6.14 -0.30
CA GLN A 58 -12.03 7.17 -0.89
C GLN A 58 -11.87 7.27 -2.41
N GLU A 59 -10.63 7.31 -2.92
CA GLU A 59 -10.37 7.55 -4.35
C GLU A 59 -10.40 6.27 -5.19
N TYR A 60 -10.15 5.11 -4.58
CA TYR A 60 -10.07 3.83 -5.30
C TYR A 60 -11.24 2.91 -4.99
N THR A 61 -11.47 2.52 -3.73
CA THR A 61 -12.47 1.49 -3.41
C THR A 61 -13.91 1.94 -3.65
N TYR A 62 -14.22 3.20 -3.37
CA TYR A 62 -15.53 3.79 -3.67
C TYR A 62 -15.65 4.33 -5.10
N SER A 63 -14.60 4.21 -5.91
CA SER A 63 -14.64 4.70 -7.28
C SER A 63 -15.65 3.94 -8.15
N PRO A 64 -16.43 4.62 -9.00
CA PRO A 64 -17.27 3.95 -10.00
C PRO A 64 -16.43 3.22 -11.07
N GLN A 65 -15.14 3.54 -11.21
CA GLN A 65 -14.25 2.91 -12.16
C GLN A 65 -13.75 1.55 -11.67
N ALA A 66 -14.00 0.49 -12.44
CA ALA A 66 -13.63 -0.87 -12.07
C ALA A 66 -12.11 -1.06 -11.89
N HIS A 67 -11.28 -0.34 -12.66
CA HIS A 67 -9.83 -0.41 -12.53
C HIS A 67 -9.33 0.21 -11.23
N ASN A 68 -9.89 1.36 -10.83
CA ASN A 68 -9.60 1.98 -9.55
C ASN A 68 -9.97 1.06 -8.39
N ARG A 69 -11.18 0.46 -8.38
CA ARG A 69 -11.56 -0.48 -7.31
C ARG A 69 -10.61 -1.67 -7.18
N LYS A 70 -10.24 -2.27 -8.32
CA LYS A 70 -9.28 -3.39 -8.35
C LYS A 70 -7.90 -2.95 -7.84
N GLY A 71 -7.44 -1.77 -8.26
CA GLY A 71 -6.20 -1.17 -7.77
C GLY A 71 -6.22 -0.88 -6.28
N GLY A 72 -7.32 -0.31 -5.77
CA GLY A 72 -7.51 0.01 -4.37
C GLY A 72 -7.48 -1.22 -3.47
N LEU A 73 -8.15 -2.31 -3.86
CA LEU A 73 -8.14 -3.56 -3.09
C LEU A 73 -6.74 -4.19 -3.03
N ILE A 74 -6.02 -4.22 -4.16
CA ILE A 74 -4.64 -4.73 -4.18
C ILE A 74 -3.72 -3.81 -3.36
N GLY A 75 -3.89 -2.49 -3.47
CA GLY A 75 -3.14 -1.52 -2.70
C GLY A 75 -3.37 -1.64 -1.19
N LEU A 76 -4.63 -1.83 -0.75
CA LEU A 76 -4.95 -2.06 0.65
C LEU A 76 -4.38 -3.37 1.18
N ALA A 77 -4.33 -4.42 0.36
CA ALA A 77 -3.65 -5.66 0.72
C ALA A 77 -2.14 -5.40 0.93
N ALA A 78 -1.50 -4.67 0.02
CA ALA A 78 -0.09 -4.27 0.17
C ALA A 78 0.16 -3.41 1.41
N VAL A 79 -0.74 -2.47 1.73
CA VAL A 79 -0.66 -1.68 2.97
C VAL A 79 -0.72 -2.59 4.20
N THR A 80 -1.67 -3.53 4.22
CA THR A 80 -1.79 -4.51 5.31
C THR A 80 -0.51 -5.33 5.47
N VAL A 81 0.05 -5.83 4.37
CA VAL A 81 1.31 -6.60 4.38
C VAL A 81 2.47 -5.75 4.92
N GLY A 82 2.58 -4.50 4.48
CA GLY A 82 3.61 -3.58 4.95
C GLY A 82 3.52 -3.29 6.45
N LEU A 83 2.31 -3.20 6.98
CA LEU A 83 2.03 -3.02 8.41
C LEU A 83 2.37 -4.26 9.25
N THR A 84 2.14 -5.46 8.73
CA THR A 84 2.39 -6.74 9.44
C THR A 84 3.87 -7.14 9.53
N SER A 85 4.81 -6.22 9.29
CA SER A 85 6.26 -6.53 9.18
C SER A 85 6.94 -7.03 10.46
N GLU A 86 6.24 -7.08 11.60
CA GLU A 86 6.73 -7.82 12.78
C GLU A 86 6.59 -9.35 12.65
N ALA A 87 5.72 -9.86 11.77
CA ALA A 87 5.54 -11.31 11.60
C ALA A 87 6.76 -12.02 10.97
N ALA A 88 7.58 -11.30 10.19
CA ALA A 88 8.78 -11.87 9.59
C ALA A 88 9.85 -12.22 10.64
N GLN A 89 9.88 -11.50 11.77
CA GLN A 89 10.83 -11.75 12.86
C GLN A 89 10.47 -13.00 13.69
N HIS A 90 9.25 -13.53 13.55
CA HIS A 90 8.78 -14.72 14.27
C HIS A 90 8.63 -15.97 13.38
N LEU A 91 8.90 -15.87 12.07
CA LEU A 91 8.85 -17.01 11.14
C LEU A 91 10.21 -17.71 10.95
N GLU A 92 11.27 -17.30 11.65
CA GLU A 92 12.55 -18.03 11.75
C GLU A 92 12.49 -19.24 12.70
N VAL A 93 11.33 -19.89 12.84
CA VAL A 93 11.24 -21.20 13.52
C VAL A 93 11.55 -22.29 12.50
N GLY A 94 12.84 -22.56 12.27
CA GLY A 94 13.20 -23.63 11.34
C GLY A 94 14.66 -23.94 11.08
N ARG A 95 15.62 -23.33 11.79
CA ARG A 95 17.00 -23.82 11.79
C ARG A 95 17.40 -24.27 13.18
N LEU A 96 16.90 -25.45 13.55
CA LEU A 96 17.49 -26.22 14.65
C LEU A 96 18.89 -26.71 14.23
N PRO A 97 19.83 -26.84 15.20
CA PRO A 97 21.23 -27.19 14.97
C PRO A 97 21.44 -28.59 14.38
#